data_AF-A0A1U8KJL0-F1
#
_entry.id   AF-A0A1U8KJL0-F1
#
_cell.length_a   1.000
_cell.length_b   1.000
_cell.length_c   1.000
_cell.angle_alpha   90.00
_cell.angle_beta   90.00
_cell.angle_gamma   90.00
#
_symmetry.space_group_name_H-M   'P 1'
#
loop_
_entity.id
_entity.type
_entity.pdbx_description
1 polymer ?
#
loop_
_entity_poly.entity_id
_entity_poly.type
_entity_poly.pdbx_seq_one_letter_code
_entity_poly.pdbx_strand_id
1 'polypeptide(L)'
;MKKYTQGKQILRPALTRFATHFIQLEEITRQKQGLREMFNSKEFKESKWGKQKSGPAYEAKKIVLGKDFWKKANDLIKVYEPLVRVLRLVDSDEKPTMGFIYEAVDRAKRAIQQNCRYFTEYEKIIDNRWNFMHSDLHSAGKIKYFI
;
A
#
# COMPACT_ATOMS: atom_id res chain seq x y z
N MET A 1 10.96 0.28 20.63
CA MET A 1 10.59 0.07 19.22
C MET A 1 11.73 -0.54 18.40
N LYS A 2 12.88 0.13 18.21
CA LYS A 2 14.01 -0.40 17.40
C LYS A 2 14.45 -1.83 17.75
N LYS A 3 14.51 -2.20 19.04
CA LYS A 3 14.79 -3.56 19.53
C LYS A 3 13.87 -4.62 18.89
N TYR A 4 12.59 -4.28 18.71
CA TYR A 4 11.56 -5.19 18.23
C TYR A 4 11.34 -5.14 16.72
N THR A 5 11.91 -4.14 16.04
CA THR A 5 11.83 -3.99 14.57
C THR A 5 13.16 -4.27 13.89
N GLN A 6 14.11 -4.93 14.57
CA GLN A 6 15.47 -5.19 14.07
C GLN A 6 16.17 -3.92 13.54
N GLY A 7 15.95 -2.78 14.21
CA GLY A 7 16.49 -1.49 13.79
C GLY A 7 15.83 -0.87 12.55
N LYS A 8 14.88 -1.54 11.90
CA LYS A 8 14.18 -1.00 10.72
C LYS A 8 13.30 0.18 11.11
N GLN A 9 13.37 1.23 10.30
CA GLN A 9 12.49 2.40 10.40
C GLN A 9 11.15 2.08 9.75
N ILE A 10 10.08 2.28 10.53
CA ILE A 10 8.69 2.13 10.08
C ILE A 10 8.27 3.30 9.18
N LEU A 11 8.80 4.49 9.46
CA LEU A 11 8.59 5.68 8.64
C LEU A 11 9.73 5.78 7.64
N ARG A 12 9.42 5.52 6.36
CA ARG A 12 10.34 5.78 5.25
C ARG A 12 9.67 6.75 4.28
N PRO A 13 10.14 8.01 4.19
CA PRO A 13 9.71 8.91 3.13
C PRO A 13 10.04 8.30 1.76
N ALA A 14 9.08 8.32 0.84
CA ALA A 14 9.29 7.93 -0.56
C ALA A 14 9.20 9.18 -1.45
N LEU A 15 9.67 9.06 -2.70
CA LEU A 15 9.71 10.17 -3.67
C LEU A 15 8.34 10.84 -3.87
N THR A 16 7.24 10.09 -3.76
CA THR A 16 5.88 10.63 -3.81
C THR A 16 5.12 10.35 -2.52
N ARG A 17 4.19 11.26 -2.18
CA ARG A 17 3.27 11.10 -1.04
C ARG A 17 2.44 9.82 -1.12
N PHE A 18 2.10 9.37 -2.34
CA PHE A 18 1.33 8.13 -2.57
C PHE A 18 2.17 6.88 -2.25
N ALA A 19 3.39 6.82 -2.78
CA ALA A 19 4.32 5.74 -2.47
C ALA A 19 4.67 5.72 -0.97
N THR A 20 4.74 6.89 -0.34
CA THR A 20 5.05 7.02 1.10
C THR A 20 4.01 6.30 1.96
N HIS A 21 2.71 6.56 1.75
CA HIS A 21 1.66 5.90 2.54
C HIS A 21 1.63 4.38 2.33
N PHE A 22 1.82 3.92 1.09
CA PHE A 22 1.87 2.49 0.80
C PHE A 22 3.08 1.81 1.45
N ILE A 23 4.29 2.37 1.28
CA ILE A 23 5.53 1.82 1.86
C ILE A 23 5.45 1.80 3.38
N GLN A 24 4.86 2.81 4.00
CA GLN A 24 4.62 2.84 5.44
C GLN A 24 3.67 1.72 5.88
N LEU A 25 2.53 1.56 5.21
CA LEU A 25 1.57 0.50 5.54
C LEU A 25 2.18 -0.90 5.36
N GLU A 26 2.96 -1.10 4.30
CA GLU A 26 3.69 -2.35 4.03
C GLU A 26 4.72 -2.64 5.14
N GLU A 27 5.55 -1.66 5.52
CA GLU A 27 6.54 -1.84 6.58
C GLU A 27 5.86 -2.08 7.95
N ILE A 28 4.80 -1.34 8.30
CA ILE A 28 4.03 -1.59 9.52
C ILE A 28 3.53 -3.04 9.56
N THR A 29 2.99 -3.51 8.44
CA THR A 29 2.44 -4.87 8.29
C THR A 29 3.54 -5.93 8.39
N ARG A 30 4.69 -5.69 7.77
CA ARG A 30 5.90 -6.54 7.89
C ARG A 30 6.39 -6.64 9.33
N GLN A 31 6.30 -5.56 10.11
CA GLN A 31 6.70 -5.53 11.51
C GLN A 31 5.61 -6.00 12.50
N LYS A 32 4.50 -6.55 12.02
CA LYS A 32 3.36 -6.97 12.86
C LYS A 32 3.78 -7.75 14.11
N GLN A 33 4.59 -8.79 13.94
CA GLN A 33 4.96 -9.67 15.06
C GLN A 33 5.83 -8.93 16.08
N GLY A 34 6.86 -8.21 15.62
CA GLY A 34 7.72 -7.40 16.50
C GLY A 34 6.94 -6.31 17.24
N LEU A 35 5.98 -5.65 16.58
CA LEU A 35 5.11 -4.69 17.23
C LEU A 35 4.24 -5.34 18.31
N ARG A 36 3.65 -6.52 18.03
CA ARG A 36 2.86 -7.25 19.04
C ARG A 36 3.71 -7.68 20.23
N GLU A 37 4.93 -8.14 19.99
CA GLU A 37 5.89 -8.48 21.05
C GLU A 37 6.25 -7.26 21.89
N MET A 38 6.53 -6.12 21.26
CA MET A 38 6.80 -4.86 21.95
C MET A 38 5.67 -4.49 22.91
N PHE A 39 4.41 -4.50 22.46
CA PHE A 39 3.26 -4.15 23.29
C PHE A 39 2.92 -5.20 24.36
N ASN A 40 3.39 -6.44 24.20
CA ASN A 40 3.23 -7.51 25.18
C ASN A 40 4.41 -7.67 26.14
N SER A 41 5.54 -7.01 25.87
CA SER A 41 6.74 -7.05 26.70
C SER A 41 6.50 -6.55 28.13
N LYS A 42 7.27 -7.10 29.08
CA LYS A 42 7.22 -6.67 30.49
C LYS A 42 7.62 -5.20 30.59
N GLU A 43 8.67 -4.80 29.87
CA GLU A 43 9.19 -3.45 29.83
C GLU A 43 8.12 -2.44 29.38
N PHE A 44 7.34 -2.75 28.35
CA PHE A 44 6.25 -1.86 27.93
C PHE A 44 5.13 -1.82 28.97
N LYS A 45 4.67 -2.97 29.45
CA LYS A 45 3.56 -3.07 30.43
C LYS A 45 3.85 -2.33 31.74
N GLU A 46 5.10 -2.37 32.21
CA GLU A 46 5.51 -1.73 33.45
C GLU A 46 5.82 -0.23 33.29
N SER A 47 6.06 0.22 32.06
CA SER A 47 6.33 1.63 31.74
C SER A 47 5.12 2.53 32.02
N LYS A 48 5.38 3.84 32.10
CA LYS A 48 4.33 4.87 32.20
C LYS A 48 3.30 4.80 31.07
N TRP A 49 3.70 4.36 29.87
CA TRP A 49 2.83 4.24 28.70
C TRP A 49 1.97 2.97 28.72
N GLY A 50 2.50 1.85 29.21
CA GLY A 50 1.74 0.60 29.31
C GLY A 50 0.64 0.63 30.36
N LYS A 51 0.78 1.49 31.38
CA LYS A 51 -0.18 1.70 32.46
C LYS A 51 -1.31 2.68 32.09
N GLN A 52 -1.20 3.41 30.98
CA GLN A 52 -2.25 4.31 30.53
C GLN A 52 -3.52 3.53 30.15
N LYS A 53 -4.67 4.07 30.55
CA LYS A 53 -6.01 3.54 30.21
C LYS A 53 -6.71 4.34 29.08
N SER A 54 -6.07 5.41 28.61
CA SER A 54 -6.56 6.29 27.54
C SER A 54 -5.37 7.00 26.87
N GLY A 55 -5.63 7.65 25.74
CA GLY A 55 -4.63 8.39 24.99
C GLY A 55 -3.87 7.57 23.94
N PRO A 56 -2.90 8.18 23.25
CA PRO A 56 -2.32 7.61 22.03
C PRO A 56 -1.64 6.25 22.23
N ALA A 57 -0.93 6.04 23.34
CA ALA A 57 -0.25 4.76 23.60
C ALA A 57 -1.24 3.62 23.86
N TYR A 58 -2.35 3.92 24.55
CA TYR A 58 -3.43 2.97 24.81
C TYR A 58 -4.16 2.58 23.52
N GLU A 59 -4.49 3.56 22.67
CA GLU A 59 -5.13 3.30 21.37
C GLU A 59 -4.20 2.56 20.41
N ALA A 60 -2.92 2.93 20.33
CA ALA A 60 -1.92 2.21 19.53
C ALA A 60 -1.80 0.74 19.95
N LYS A 61 -1.80 0.46 21.28
CA LYS A 61 -1.82 -0.90 21.80
C LYS A 61 -3.07 -1.66 21.33
N LYS A 62 -4.26 -1.06 21.43
CA LYS A 62 -5.52 -1.67 20.96
C LYS A 62 -5.47 -2.00 19.47
N ILE A 63 -4.99 -1.07 18.65
CA ILE A 63 -4.87 -1.25 17.19
C ILE A 63 -3.91 -2.41 16.86
N VAL A 64 -2.71 -2.40 17.46
CA VAL A 64 -1.67 -3.41 17.19
C VAL A 64 -2.05 -4.80 17.70
N LEU A 65 -2.71 -4.89 18.86
CA LEU A 65 -3.14 -6.16 19.43
C LEU A 65 -4.44 -6.69 18.80
N GLY A 66 -5.29 -5.80 18.28
CA GLY A 66 -6.51 -6.13 17.55
C GLY A 66 -6.24 -6.83 16.23
N LYS A 67 -7.22 -7.63 15.75
CA LYS A 67 -7.10 -8.38 14.49
C LYS A 67 -7.51 -7.54 13.28
N ASP A 68 -8.48 -6.65 13.45
CA ASP A 68 -9.13 -5.92 12.36
C ASP A 68 -8.18 -5.01 11.60
N PHE A 69 -7.28 -4.31 12.30
CA PHE A 69 -6.28 -3.45 11.68
C PHE A 69 -5.42 -4.23 10.68
N TRP A 70 -4.87 -5.37 11.10
CA TRP A 70 -4.01 -6.18 10.23
C TRP A 70 -4.75 -6.78 9.06
N LYS A 71 -6.00 -7.19 9.26
CA LYS A 71 -6.85 -7.69 8.16
C LYS A 71 -7.04 -6.59 7.11
N LYS A 72 -7.51 -5.41 7.54
CA LYS A 72 -7.72 -4.26 6.66
C LYS A 72 -6.43 -3.79 5.98
N ALA A 73 -5.31 -3.77 6.71
CA ALA A 73 -4.01 -3.39 6.17
C ALA A 73 -3.56 -4.36 5.06
N ASN A 74 -3.69 -5.67 5.27
CA ASN A 74 -3.38 -6.67 4.26
C ASN A 74 -4.30 -6.56 3.03
N ASP A 75 -5.60 -6.34 3.24
CA ASP A 75 -6.56 -6.16 2.15
C ASP A 75 -6.20 -4.92 1.31
N LEU A 76 -5.84 -3.81 1.97
CA LEU A 76 -5.37 -2.60 1.29
C LEU A 76 -4.06 -2.84 0.52
N ILE A 77 -3.07 -3.51 1.12
CA ILE A 77 -1.80 -3.79 0.44
C ILE A 77 -2.02 -4.54 -0.88
N LYS A 78 -2.90 -5.55 -0.87
CA LYS A 78 -3.24 -6.32 -2.08
C LYS A 78 -3.88 -5.48 -3.20
N VAL A 79 -4.62 -4.42 -2.83
CA VAL A 79 -5.20 -3.49 -3.80
C VAL A 79 -4.16 -2.50 -4.32
N TYR A 80 -3.33 -1.97 -3.43
CA TYR A 80 -2.37 -0.91 -3.78
C TYR A 80 -1.14 -1.44 -4.52
N GLU A 81 -0.65 -2.64 -4.18
CA GLU A 81 0.55 -3.21 -4.80
C GLU A 81 0.49 -3.23 -6.34
N PRO A 82 -0.56 -3.78 -7.00
CA PRO A 82 -0.64 -3.75 -8.46
C PRO A 82 -0.68 -2.34 -9.03
N LEU A 83 -1.34 -1.38 -8.35
CA LEU A 83 -1.38 0.02 -8.78
C LEU A 83 -0.01 0.69 -8.69
N VAL A 84 0.74 0.43 -7.61
CA VAL A 84 2.11 0.95 -7.45
C VAL A 84 3.04 0.40 -8.53
N ARG A 85 2.86 -0.86 -8.95
CA ARG A 85 3.61 -1.43 -10.08
C ARG A 85 3.31 -0.72 -11.40
N VAL A 86 2.05 -0.36 -11.67
CA VAL A 86 1.68 0.45 -12.84
C VAL A 86 2.35 1.82 -12.78
N LEU A 87 2.29 2.50 -11.64
CA LEU A 87 2.92 3.82 -11.48
C LEU A 87 4.43 3.76 -11.71
N ARG A 88 5.12 2.77 -11.13
CA ARG A 88 6.57 2.57 -11.36
C ARG A 88 6.93 2.32 -12.82
N LEU A 89 6.06 1.65 -13.58
CA LEU A 89 6.26 1.44 -15.00
C LEU A 89 6.18 2.76 -15.78
N VAL A 90 5.24 3.63 -15.43
CA VAL A 90 5.05 4.95 -16.08
C VAL A 90 6.13 5.94 -15.70
N ASP A 91 6.63 5.89 -14.46
CA ASP A 91 7.73 6.74 -13.99
C ASP A 91 9.12 6.29 -14.53
N SER A 92 9.20 5.17 -15.24
CA SER A 92 10.45 4.65 -15.79
C SER A 92 10.77 5.27 -17.15
N ASP A 93 11.79 6.13 -17.22
CA ASP A 93 12.24 6.80 -18.46
C ASP A 93 12.95 5.87 -19.47
N GLU A 94 13.18 4.59 -19.12
CA GLU A 94 14.00 3.68 -19.92
C GLU A 94 13.35 3.19 -21.22
N LYS A 95 12.01 3.15 -21.33
CA LYS A 95 11.30 2.57 -22.48
C LYS A 95 10.01 3.33 -22.82
N PRO A 96 9.56 3.31 -24.09
CA PRO A 96 8.25 3.86 -24.46
C PRO A 96 7.10 3.14 -23.75
N THR A 97 6.57 3.74 -22.70
CA THR A 97 5.59 3.09 -21.80
C THR A 97 4.17 3.03 -22.36
N MET A 98 3.86 3.83 -23.39
CA MET A 98 2.50 3.95 -23.93
C MET A 98 1.93 2.65 -24.50
N GLY A 99 2.76 1.73 -25.00
CA GLY A 99 2.30 0.41 -25.45
C GLY A 99 2.00 -0.56 -24.29
N PHE A 100 2.72 -0.43 -23.18
CA PHE A 100 2.66 -1.36 -22.05
C PHE A 100 1.68 -0.95 -20.95
N ILE A 101 1.34 0.34 -20.86
CA ILE A 101 0.49 0.88 -19.80
C ILE A 101 -0.93 0.27 -19.83
N TYR A 102 -1.50 0.01 -21.01
CA TYR A 102 -2.81 -0.62 -21.14
C TYR A 102 -2.81 -2.04 -20.54
N GLU A 103 -1.81 -2.85 -20.90
CA GLU A 103 -1.63 -4.20 -20.38
C GLU A 103 -1.35 -4.18 -18.88
N ALA A 104 -0.57 -3.21 -18.40
CA ALA A 104 -0.26 -3.06 -16.98
C ALA A 104 -1.50 -2.72 -16.14
N VAL A 105 -2.35 -1.81 -16.60
CA VAL A 105 -3.62 -1.46 -15.94
C VAL A 105 -4.58 -2.64 -15.92
N ASP A 106 -4.71 -3.35 -17.04
CA ASP A 106 -5.55 -4.54 -17.16
C ASP A 106 -5.08 -5.68 -16.22
N ARG A 107 -3.76 -5.93 -16.16
CA ARG A 107 -3.18 -6.84 -15.15
C ARG A 107 -3.46 -6.38 -13.72
N ALA A 108 -3.38 -5.07 -13.45
CA ALA A 108 -3.65 -4.54 -12.13
C ALA A 108 -5.11 -4.76 -11.71
N LYS A 109 -6.08 -4.50 -12.62
CA LYS A 109 -7.50 -4.78 -12.38
C LYS A 109 -7.74 -6.26 -12.06
N ARG A 110 -7.19 -7.18 -12.86
CA ARG A 110 -7.31 -8.63 -12.59
C ARG A 110 -6.76 -9.02 -11.23
N ALA A 111 -5.60 -8.48 -10.84
CA ALA A 111 -5.00 -8.77 -9.53
C ALA A 111 -5.90 -8.28 -8.38
N ILE A 112 -6.53 -7.11 -8.52
CA ILE A 112 -7.46 -6.56 -7.53
C ILE A 112 -8.74 -7.41 -7.47
N GLN A 113 -9.29 -7.81 -8.62
CA GLN A 113 -10.50 -8.64 -8.72
C GLN A 113 -10.37 -9.96 -7.95
N GLN A 114 -9.21 -10.60 -8.03
CA GLN A 114 -8.93 -11.85 -7.32
C GLN A 114 -8.81 -11.69 -5.80
N ASN A 115 -8.48 -10.49 -5.33
CA ASN A 115 -8.06 -10.27 -3.95
C ASN A 115 -9.00 -9.35 -3.14
N CYS A 116 -9.96 -8.68 -3.79
CA CYS A 116 -10.79 -7.67 -3.18
C CYS A 116 -12.27 -7.89 -3.47
N ARG A 117 -13.07 -8.01 -2.40
CA ARG A 117 -14.53 -8.13 -2.50
C ARG A 117 -15.20 -6.86 -3.07
N TYR A 118 -14.58 -5.71 -2.89
CA TYR A 118 -15.07 -4.40 -3.36
C TYR A 118 -14.46 -4.02 -4.72
N PHE A 119 -14.15 -5.02 -5.54
CA PHE A 119 -13.51 -4.80 -6.84
C PHE A 119 -14.28 -3.80 -7.69
N THR A 120 -15.61 -3.89 -7.73
CA THR A 120 -16.45 -3.00 -8.56
C THR A 120 -16.27 -1.52 -8.20
N GLU A 121 -16.13 -1.20 -6.92
CA GLU A 121 -15.86 0.17 -6.47
C GLU A 121 -14.45 0.63 -6.85
N TYR A 122 -13.44 -0.24 -6.68
CA TYR A 122 -12.07 0.06 -7.06
C TYR A 122 -11.91 0.20 -8.58
N GLU A 123 -12.57 -0.64 -9.36
CA GLU A 123 -12.57 -0.58 -10.82
C GLU A 123 -13.12 0.76 -11.31
N LYS A 124 -14.26 1.21 -10.76
CA LYS A 124 -14.82 2.53 -11.09
C LYS A 124 -13.83 3.67 -10.81
N ILE A 125 -13.12 3.62 -9.67
CA ILE A 125 -12.11 4.63 -9.33
C ILE A 125 -10.95 4.60 -10.34
N ILE A 126 -10.48 3.39 -10.69
CA ILE A 126 -9.41 3.19 -11.66
C ILE A 126 -9.83 3.71 -13.04
N ASP A 127 -11.03 3.37 -13.50
CA ASP A 127 -11.55 3.77 -14.82
C ASP A 127 -11.81 5.26 -14.91
N ASN A 128 -12.40 5.86 -13.88
CA ASN A 128 -12.58 7.32 -13.84
C ASN A 128 -11.23 8.04 -13.91
N ARG A 129 -10.21 7.51 -13.20
CA ARG A 129 -8.86 8.08 -13.25
C ARG A 129 -8.20 7.85 -14.61
N TRP A 130 -8.38 6.67 -15.19
CA TRP A 130 -7.87 6.30 -16.51
C TRP A 130 -8.44 7.22 -17.60
N ASN A 131 -9.75 7.39 -17.63
CA ASN A 131 -10.46 8.24 -18.60
C ASN A 131 -10.02 9.70 -18.50
N PHE A 132 -9.79 10.22 -17.29
CA PHE A 132 -9.24 11.56 -17.11
C PHE A 132 -7.82 11.71 -17.70
N MET A 133 -7.00 10.66 -17.64
CA MET A 133 -5.63 10.65 -18.17
C MET A 133 -5.58 10.24 -19.66
N HIS A 134 -6.72 9.88 -20.25
CA HIS A 134 -6.82 9.47 -21.64
C HIS A 134 -7.01 10.70 -22.54
N SER A 135 -6.23 10.77 -23.61
CA SER A 135 -6.45 11.71 -24.72
C SER A 135 -6.38 10.95 -26.03
N ASP A 136 -6.96 11.45 -27.11
CA ASP A 136 -6.90 10.80 -28.43
C ASP A 136 -5.45 10.56 -28.91
N LEU A 137 -4.51 11.38 -28.43
CA LEU A 137 -3.07 11.23 -28.67
C LEU A 137 -2.49 9.96 -28.02
N HIS A 138 -3.04 9.52 -26.87
CA HIS A 138 -2.63 8.30 -26.16
C HIS A 138 -3.14 7.01 -26.83
N SER A 139 -4.24 7.10 -27.58
CA SER A 139 -4.81 5.99 -28.36
C SER A 139 -3.99 5.71 -29.62
N ALA A 140 -3.40 6.74 -30.24
CA ALA A 140 -2.59 6.61 -31.45
C ALA A 140 -1.28 5.83 -31.24
N GLY A 141 -0.70 5.87 -30.03
CA GLY A 141 0.50 5.09 -29.67
C GLY A 141 0.28 3.56 -29.74
N LYS A 142 -0.96 3.09 -29.60
CA LYS A 142 -1.33 1.67 -29.74
C LYS A 142 -1.14 1.15 -31.17
N ILE A 143 -1.25 2.02 -32.17
CA ILE A 143 -1.18 1.65 -33.59
C ILE A 143 0.26 1.47 -34.06
N LYS A 144 1.25 2.13 -33.45
CA LYS A 144 2.65 2.10 -33.91
C LYS A 144 3.48 0.88 -33.45
N TYR A 145 2.96 0.07 -32.52
CA TYR A 145 3.65 -1.13 -32.01
C TYR A 145 3.03 -2.45 -32.49
N PHE A 146 2.01 -2.37 -33.36
CA PHE A 146 1.34 -3.53 -33.96
C PHE A 146 1.31 -3.47 -35.50
N ILE A 147 2.20 -2.69 -36.12
CA ILE A 147 2.48 -2.72 -37.56
C ILE A 147 3.97 -3.00 -37.74
#